data_AF-A0AAN6QJJ9-F1
#
_entry.id   AF-A0AAN6QJJ9-F1
#
_cell.length_a   1.000
_cell.length_b   1.000
_cell.length_c   1.000
_cell.angle_alpha   90.00
_cell.angle_beta   90.00
_cell.angle_gamma   90.00
#
_symmetry.space_group_name_H-M   'P 1'
#
loop_
_entity.id
_entity.type
_entity.pdbx_description
1 polymer ?
#
loop_
_entity_poly.entity_id
_entity_poly.type
_entity_poly.pdbx_seq_one_letter_code
_entity_poly.pdbx_strand_id
1 'polypeptide(L)'
;MGLIRPFELPKSGGKYVWMQPSKADALLPICGDVGVNTGVYVRAALEHPEKSRGKYVDVRTDRLSLTDVLKIWSEVSGREAKYVLISPEAFEAIWGVAGKEMAM
;
A
#
# COMPACT_ATOMS: atom_id res chain seq x y z
N MET A 1 1.30 5.89 13.56
CA MET A 1 1.06 5.84 12.10
C MET A 1 2.09 4.93 11.41
N GLY A 2 2.02 3.61 11.65
CA GLY A 2 2.92 2.60 11.04
C GLY A 2 2.19 1.44 10.33
N LEU A 3 0.85 1.48 10.32
CA LEU A 3 -0.01 0.43 9.73
C LEU A 3 0.19 0.29 8.22
N ILE A 4 0.30 1.42 7.50
CA ILE A 4 0.26 1.50 6.03
C ILE A 4 1.60 1.95 5.41
N ARG A 5 2.68 1.95 6.20
CA ARG A 5 4.01 2.35 5.73
C ARG A 5 5.12 1.66 6.53
N PRO A 6 6.33 1.49 5.96
CA PRO A 6 7.48 0.99 6.70
C PRO A 6 7.77 1.88 7.91
N PHE A 7 8.16 1.25 9.03
CA PHE A 7 8.55 1.94 10.25
C PHE A 7 9.86 1.37 10.80
N GLU A 8 10.61 2.21 11.53
CA GLU A 8 11.87 1.77 12.12
C GLU A 8 11.60 0.77 13.23
N LEU A 9 12.30 -0.38 13.19
CA LEU A 9 12.22 -1.37 14.24
C LEU A 9 13.16 -0.96 15.38
N PRO A 10 12.68 -0.70 16.60
CA PRO A 10 13.55 -0.31 17.71
C PRO A 10 14.65 -1.34 17.96
N LYS A 11 15.86 -0.87 18.28
CA LYS A 11 17.06 -1.69 18.54
C LYS A 11 17.58 -2.50 17.34
N SER A 12 17.10 -2.24 16.13
CA SER A 12 17.56 -2.93 14.91
C SER A 12 18.82 -2.34 14.26
N GLY A 13 19.35 -1.23 14.81
CA GLY A 13 20.45 -0.48 14.20
C GLY A 13 20.02 0.36 13.00
N GLY A 14 18.81 0.93 13.02
CA GLY A 14 18.29 1.80 11.96
C GLY A 14 17.58 1.07 10.81
N LYS A 15 17.22 -0.21 11.00
CA LYS A 15 16.49 -0.99 10.00
C LYS A 15 14.99 -0.78 10.12
N TYR A 16 14.33 -0.84 8.98
CA TYR A 16 12.89 -0.65 8.86
C TYR A 16 12.21 -1.99 8.63
N VAL A 17 10.95 -2.06 9.03
CA VAL A 17 10.09 -3.21 8.76
C VAL A 17 8.77 -2.73 8.19
N TRP A 18 8.22 -3.53 7.29
CA TRP A 18 6.83 -3.40 6.87
C TRP A 18 6.13 -4.72 7.15
N MET A 19 5.39 -4.74 8.25
CA MET A 19 4.61 -5.89 8.68
C MET A 19 3.23 -5.80 8.04
N GLN A 20 2.78 -6.85 7.34
CA GLN A 20 1.46 -6.88 6.70
C GLN A 20 0.85 -8.30 6.79
N PRO A 21 -0.49 -8.41 6.94
CA PRO A 21 -1.19 -9.69 7.03
C PRO A 21 -1.45 -10.30 5.64
N SER A 22 -0.58 -10.07 4.67
CA SER A 22 -0.75 -10.50 3.28
C SER A 22 0.52 -11.12 2.72
N LYS A 23 0.40 -11.96 1.71
CA LYS A 23 1.57 -12.61 1.09
C LYS A 23 2.46 -11.58 0.41
N ALA A 24 3.76 -11.81 0.44
CA ALA A 24 4.76 -10.88 -0.08
C ALA A 24 4.58 -10.57 -1.59
N ASP A 25 4.09 -11.55 -2.34
CA ASP A 25 3.78 -11.49 -3.77
C ASP A 25 2.36 -10.99 -4.09
N ALA A 26 1.56 -10.63 -3.08
CA ALA A 26 0.24 -10.06 -3.30
C ALA A 26 0.36 -8.74 -4.07
N LEU A 27 -0.41 -8.62 -5.15
CA LEU A 27 -0.37 -7.48 -6.05
C LEU A 27 -1.29 -6.36 -5.58
N LEU A 28 -0.70 -5.19 -5.32
CA LEU A 28 -1.41 -3.96 -5.03
C LEU A 28 -1.71 -3.19 -6.33
N PRO A 29 -2.95 -2.70 -6.53
CA PRO A 29 -3.20 -1.66 -7.51
C PRO A 29 -2.60 -0.35 -7.01
N ILE A 30 -1.65 0.20 -7.77
CA ILE A 30 -0.93 1.42 -7.39
C ILE A 30 -1.50 2.58 -8.17
N CYS A 31 -2.06 3.57 -7.48
CA CYS A 31 -2.47 4.85 -8.08
C CYS A 31 -1.25 5.72 -8.44
N GLY A 32 -0.11 5.52 -7.76
CA GLY A 32 1.06 6.38 -7.86
C GLY A 32 0.85 7.65 -7.03
N ASP A 33 1.16 8.82 -7.59
CA ASP A 33 0.87 10.09 -6.94
C ASP A 33 -0.64 10.38 -6.99
N VAL A 34 -1.31 10.14 -5.86
CA VAL A 34 -2.75 10.38 -5.70
C VAL A 34 -3.12 11.85 -5.93
N GLY A 35 -2.25 12.79 -5.56
CA GLY A 35 -2.48 14.23 -5.71
C GLY A 35 -2.52 14.68 -7.16
N VAL A 36 -1.82 13.96 -8.05
CA VAL A 36 -1.82 14.21 -9.50
C VAL A 36 -2.84 13.32 -10.21
N ASN A 37 -2.77 12.00 -10.00
CA ASN A 37 -3.45 11.04 -10.85
C ASN A 37 -4.96 11.00 -10.63
N THR A 38 -5.45 11.18 -9.39
CA THR A 38 -6.89 11.16 -9.12
C THR A 38 -7.65 12.16 -9.98
N GLY A 39 -7.14 13.39 -10.10
CA GLY A 39 -7.75 14.44 -10.91
C GLY A 39 -7.79 14.10 -12.40
N VAL A 40 -6.75 13.43 -12.91
CA VAL A 40 -6.68 12.98 -14.31
C VAL A 40 -7.79 11.95 -14.60
N TYR A 41 -7.96 10.96 -13.72
CA TYR A 41 -9.00 9.95 -13.87
C TYR A 41 -10.41 10.54 -13.74
N VAL A 42 -10.63 11.43 -12.77
CA VAL A 42 -11.94 12.10 -12.60
C VAL A 42 -12.28 12.95 -13.81
N ARG A 43 -11.33 13.74 -14.34
CA ARG A 43 -11.55 14.54 -15.55
C ARG A 43 -11.94 13.65 -16.72
N ALA A 44 -11.20 12.58 -16.98
CA ALA A 44 -11.52 11.64 -18.06
C ALA A 44 -12.89 10.97 -17.87
N ALA A 45 -13.27 10.65 -16.64
CA ALA A 45 -14.59 10.09 -16.34
C ALA A 45 -15.73 11.08 -16.65
N LEU A 46 -15.53 12.37 -16.40
CA LEU A 46 -16.51 13.42 -16.70
C LEU A 46 -16.59 13.75 -18.19
N GLU A 47 -15.45 13.73 -18.90
CA GLU A 47 -15.36 13.95 -20.35
C GLU A 47 -15.94 12.78 -21.15
N HIS A 48 -15.93 11.56 -20.58
CA HIS A 48 -16.41 10.33 -21.21
C HIS A 48 -17.47 9.61 -20.36
N PRO A 49 -18.64 10.23 -20.12
CA PRO A 49 -19.68 9.66 -19.27
C PRO A 49 -20.25 8.34 -19.83
N GLU A 50 -20.21 8.12 -21.14
CA GLU A 50 -20.60 6.87 -21.78
C GLU A 50 -19.74 5.68 -21.33
N LYS A 51 -18.49 5.95 -20.91
CA LYS A 51 -17.57 4.92 -20.41
C LYS A 51 -17.65 4.73 -18.90
N SER A 52 -17.99 5.77 -18.14
CA SER A 52 -17.82 5.84 -16.68
C SER A 52 -19.11 5.89 -15.87
N ARG A 53 -20.21 6.42 -16.41
CA ARG A 53 -21.43 6.72 -15.64
C ARG A 53 -22.05 5.44 -15.06
N GLY A 54 -22.29 5.45 -13.75
CA GLY A 54 -22.87 4.32 -13.01
C GLY A 54 -21.92 3.14 -12.80
N LYS A 55 -20.62 3.32 -13.05
CA LYS A 55 -19.58 2.28 -12.89
C LYS A 55 -18.55 2.68 -11.85
N TYR A 56 -17.83 1.68 -11.33
CA TYR A 56 -16.63 1.89 -10.54
C TYR A 56 -15.41 1.97 -11.47
N VAL A 57 -14.53 2.95 -11.22
CA VAL A 57 -13.28 3.13 -11.95
C VAL A 57 -12.11 2.82 -11.00
N ASP A 58 -11.32 1.82 -11.36
CA ASP A 58 -10.09 1.48 -10.64
C ASP A 58 -8.96 2.43 -11.07
N VAL A 59 -8.59 3.34 -10.17
CA VAL A 59 -7.55 4.35 -10.40
C VAL A 59 -6.18 3.71 -10.15
N ARG A 60 -5.58 3.16 -11.20
CA ARG A 60 -4.28 2.50 -11.12
C ARG A 60 -3.37 2.84 -12.30
N THR A 61 -2.13 3.19 -12.01
CA THR A 61 -1.07 3.33 -13.02
C THR A 61 -0.24 2.06 -13.12
N ASP A 62 -0.15 1.28 -12.04
CA ASP A 62 0.69 0.10 -11.99
C ASP A 62 0.11 -1.01 -11.11
N ARG A 63 0.74 -2.19 -11.18
CA ARG A 63 0.47 -3.32 -10.27
C ARG A 63 1.78 -3.86 -9.74
N LEU A 64 2.02 -3.70 -8.44
CA LEU A 64 3.28 -4.08 -7.81
C LEU A 64 3.03 -5.06 -6.67
N SER A 65 3.95 -6.01 -6.45
CA SER A 65 3.92 -6.81 -5.24
C SER A 65 4.23 -5.95 -4.01
N LEU A 66 3.79 -6.38 -2.82
CA LEU A 66 4.17 -5.72 -1.56
C LEU A 66 5.70 -5.62 -1.41
N THR A 67 6.44 -6.63 -1.86
CA THR A 67 7.91 -6.60 -1.85
C THR A 67 8.50 -5.62 -2.85
N ASP A 68 7.90 -5.45 -4.04
CA ASP A 68 8.37 -4.45 -5.00
C ASP A 68 8.15 -3.03 -4.49
N VAL A 69 6.99 -2.77 -3.87
CA VAL A 69 6.71 -1.49 -3.22
C VAL A 69 7.75 -1.19 -2.14
N LEU A 70 8.08 -2.18 -1.29
CA LEU A 70 9.09 -2.00 -0.25
C LEU A 70 10.50 -1.80 -0.82
N LYS A 71 10.83 -2.50 -1.91
CA LYS A 71 12.11 -2.37 -2.61
C LYS A 71 12.28 -0.96 -3.16
N ILE A 72 11.29 -0.45 -3.90
CA ILE A 72 11.29 0.93 -4.43
C ILE A 72 11.42 1.93 -3.29
N TRP A 73 10.65 1.76 -2.21
CA TRP A 73 10.75 2.63 -1.03
C TRP A 73 12.16 2.62 -0.43
N SER A 74 12.80 1.45 -0.32
CA SER A 74 14.15 1.30 0.23
C SER A 74 15.19 1.98 -0.66
N GLU A 75 15.09 1.80 -1.98
CA GLU A 75 15.99 2.41 -2.97
C GLU A 75 15.89 3.94 -2.96
N VAL A 76 14.68 4.50 -2.94
CA VAL A 76 14.45 5.95 -2.98
C VAL A 76 14.80 6.61 -1.64
N SER A 77 14.52 5.95 -0.51
CA SER A 77 14.78 6.51 0.82
C SER A 77 16.22 6.30 1.32
N GLY A 78 16.97 5.40 0.70
CA GLY A 78 18.30 4.97 1.19
C GLY A 78 18.24 4.17 2.50
N ARG A 79 17.08 3.61 2.86
CA ARG A 79 16.86 2.89 4.12
C ARG A 79 16.67 1.41 3.86
N GLU A 80 17.38 0.57 4.63
CA GLU A 80 17.16 -0.88 4.58
C GLU A 80 15.83 -1.23 5.25
N ALA A 81 14.93 -1.89 4.52
CA ALA A 81 13.70 -2.43 5.07
C ALA A 81 13.52 -3.93 4.80
N LYS A 82 12.77 -4.59 5.69
CA LYS A 82 12.35 -5.99 5.53
C LYS A 82 10.83 -6.10 5.54
N TYR A 83 10.31 -6.87 4.58
CA TYR A 83 8.91 -7.27 4.58
C TYR A 83 8.72 -8.41 5.59
N VAL A 84 7.69 -8.33 6.41
CA VAL A 84 7.37 -9.34 7.41
C VAL A 84 5.91 -9.74 7.25
N LEU A 85 5.69 -10.98 6.79
CA LEU A 85 4.37 -11.58 6.87
C LEU A 85 4.04 -11.83 8.33
N ILE A 86 2.90 -11.33 8.78
CA ILE A 86 2.37 -11.51 10.14
C ILE A 86 0.96 -12.11 10.06
N SER A 87 0.51 -12.84 11.08
CA SER A 87 -0.85 -13.39 11.05
C SER A 87 -1.89 -12.28 11.20
N PRO A 88 -3.10 -12.45 10.65
CA PRO A 88 -4.23 -11.53 10.87
C PRO A 88 -4.47 -11.22 12.35
N GLU A 89 -4.43 -12.23 13.21
CA GLU A 89 -4.69 -12.10 14.66
C GLU A 89 -3.60 -11.26 15.33
N ALA A 90 -2.33 -11.47 14.96
CA ALA A 90 -1.22 -10.69 15.48
C ALA A 90 -1.24 -9.26 14.94
N PHE A 91 -1.69 -9.06 13.70
CA PHE A 91 -1.86 -7.73 13.12
C PHE A 91 -2.99 -6.93 13.80
N GLU A 92 -4.13 -7.57 14.09
CA GLU A 92 -5.21 -7.01 14.92
C GLU A 92 -4.72 -6.70 16.33
N ALA A 93 -3.96 -7.59 16.96
CA ALA A 93 -3.42 -7.35 18.31
C ALA A 93 -2.50 -6.11 18.38
N ILE A 94 -1.76 -5.81 17.31
CA ILE A 94 -0.85 -4.66 17.24
C ILE A 94 -1.61 -3.37 16.90
N TRP A 95 -2.56 -3.41 15.97
CA TRP A 95 -3.18 -2.22 15.38
C TRP A 95 -4.66 -2.01 15.75
N GLY A 96 -5.23 -2.90 16.57
CA GLY A 96 -6.63 -2.88 16.99
C GLY A 96 -7.60 -3.04 15.83
N VAL A 97 -8.73 -2.34 15.91
CA VAL A 97 -9.81 -2.38 14.90
C VAL A 97 -9.30 -2.10 13.49
N ALA A 98 -8.38 -1.13 13.32
CA ALA A 98 -7.81 -0.84 12.01
C ALA A 98 -6.98 -2.00 11.44
N GLY A 99 -6.30 -2.77 12.31
CA GLY A 99 -5.61 -3.99 11.93
C GLY A 99 -6.57 -5.09 11.49
N LYS A 100 -7.66 -5.26 12.24
CA LYS A 100 -8.73 -6.21 11.89
C LYS A 100 -9.29 -5.93 10.50
N GLU A 101 -9.69 -4.68 10.23
CA GLU A 101 -10.27 -4.30 8.94
C GLU A 101 -9.33 -4.55 7.76
N MET A 102 -8.03 -4.33 7.95
CA MET A 102 -7.00 -4.54 6.93
C MET A 102 -6.61 -6.00 6.70
N ALA A 103 -6.94 -6.88 7.64
CA ALA A 103 -6.58 -8.30 7.58
C ALA A 103 -7.71 -9.19 7.04
N MET A 104 -8.88 -8.61 6.72
CA MET A 104 -10.02 -9.29 6.11
C MET A 104 -9.89 -9.48 4.60
#